data_AF-A2R8G2-F1
#
_entry.id   AF-A2R8G2-F1
#
_cell.length_a   1.000
_cell.length_b   1.000
_cell.length_c   1.000
_cell.angle_alpha   90.00
_cell.angle_beta   90.00
_cell.angle_gamma   90.00
#
_symmetry.space_group_name_H-M   'P 1'
#
loop_
_entity.id
_entity.type
_entity.pdbx_description
1 polymer ?
#
loop_
_entity_poly.entity_id
_entity_poly.type
_entity_poly.pdbx_seq_one_letter_code
_entity_poly.pdbx_strand_id
1 'polypeptide(L)'
;VAGTTTSLASGTQTYGGVTTIVETSTTVTCPYATVSPSGSTVTSIIQTTTYVCPEAGTYTIAPTTTYVPSNTVVTYPTVSTVTPGTYTHSAITVTATVTDYTYTCPFANANEPTSTPAAATTSAVVVTTPAPATTTAAAVTSSVQSSTVASSSAAASSGVSASGNSMGMTYTPYSNSGGCKSKATVESDIETIANKGFTHIRLYSTDCSTLEYVGAAASKYGLKLILGVYISSTGTSGAQDQVTAITEWGQWSMVTLIVVGNEAISDGYATASELATFISSCKSSFEAAGYTGQVTTTEPIDIWQEYGSSTLCSVVDVLGANIHPFFNSETTAAEAGTFAASEVALLKKICTNMDVINLETGWPSKGNANGAAVPGATEQATAIKGIRESVGELSVFFSYANDLWKDPGEYDVEQYWGCIDQF
;
A
#
# COMPACT_ATOMS: atom_id res chain seq x y z
N VAL A 1 -19.59 6.21 -15.33
CA VAL A 1 -19.62 7.27 -16.36
C VAL A 1 -20.87 7.05 -17.20
N ALA A 2 -21.80 8.01 -17.21
CA ALA A 2 -22.97 7.93 -18.10
C ALA A 2 -22.64 8.65 -19.42
N GLY A 3 -23.14 8.15 -20.55
CA GLY A 3 -23.04 8.86 -21.83
C GLY A 3 -24.17 9.87 -21.94
N THR A 4 -23.85 11.15 -22.08
CA THR A 4 -24.83 12.22 -22.30
C THR A 4 -24.67 12.75 -23.73
N THR A 5 -25.79 12.97 -24.42
CA THR A 5 -25.79 13.52 -25.78
C THR A 5 -26.21 14.99 -25.79
N THR A 6 -25.54 15.83 -26.58
CA THR A 6 -25.98 17.20 -26.85
C THR A 6 -25.88 17.53 -28.34
N SER A 7 -26.75 18.42 -28.82
CA SER A 7 -26.76 18.88 -30.20
C SER A 7 -25.92 20.15 -30.33
N LEU A 8 -24.87 20.11 -31.15
CA LEU A 8 -24.00 21.24 -31.44
C LEU A 8 -24.36 21.83 -32.81
N ALA A 9 -24.50 23.16 -32.88
CA ALA A 9 -24.63 23.87 -34.16
C ALA A 9 -23.27 23.99 -34.87
N SER A 10 -23.29 24.18 -36.20
CA SER A 10 -22.07 24.45 -36.98
C SER A 10 -21.28 25.62 -36.38
N GLY A 11 -19.97 25.42 -36.16
CA GLY A 11 -19.08 26.37 -35.51
C GLY A 11 -18.32 25.78 -34.32
N THR A 12 -17.61 26.66 -33.60
CA THR A 12 -16.88 26.31 -32.37
C THR A 12 -17.84 26.34 -31.19
N GLN A 13 -18.05 25.18 -30.56
CA GLN A 13 -19.00 24.99 -29.47
C GLN A 13 -18.30 24.40 -28.24
N THR A 14 -18.73 24.81 -27.06
CA THR A 14 -18.25 24.31 -25.77
C THR A 14 -19.36 23.52 -25.07
N TYR A 15 -19.05 22.32 -24.59
CA TYR A 15 -20.00 21.40 -23.98
C TYR A 15 -19.31 20.50 -22.94
N GLY A 16 -20.08 19.88 -22.05
CA GLY A 16 -19.55 19.08 -20.95
C GLY A 16 -18.87 19.90 -19.85
N GLY A 17 -18.03 19.25 -19.05
CA GLY A 17 -17.45 19.81 -17.83
C GLY A 17 -18.33 19.62 -16.60
N VAL A 18 -17.80 20.00 -15.44
CA VAL A 18 -18.52 19.93 -14.16
C VAL A 18 -18.89 21.35 -13.74
N THR A 19 -20.18 21.62 -13.58
CA THR A 19 -20.66 22.90 -13.08
C THR A 19 -20.63 22.91 -11.55
N THR A 20 -19.97 23.90 -10.98
CA THR A 20 -19.95 24.14 -9.53
C THR A 20 -20.34 25.58 -9.23
N ILE A 21 -21.02 25.79 -8.11
CA ILE A 21 -21.38 27.11 -7.58
C ILE A 21 -20.50 27.35 -6.36
N VAL A 22 -19.92 28.52 -6.28
CA VAL A 22 -19.02 28.91 -5.20
C VAL A 22 -19.46 30.27 -4.68
N GLU A 23 -19.53 30.37 -3.36
CA GLU A 23 -20.06 31.55 -2.66
C GLU A 23 -18.95 32.52 -2.24
N THR A 24 -17.71 32.06 -2.18
CA THR A 24 -16.51 32.84 -1.85
C THR A 24 -15.32 32.33 -2.66
N SER A 25 -14.24 33.12 -2.70
CA SER A 25 -12.99 32.74 -3.34
C SER A 25 -12.47 31.42 -2.76
N THR A 26 -12.32 30.39 -3.60
CA THR A 26 -11.86 29.08 -3.17
C THR A 26 -11.24 28.29 -4.31
N THR A 27 -10.49 27.26 -3.96
CA THR A 27 -9.93 26.30 -4.91
C THR A 27 -10.76 25.04 -4.86
N VAL A 28 -11.35 24.65 -5.99
CA VAL A 28 -12.22 23.47 -6.08
C VAL A 28 -11.48 22.36 -6.80
N THR A 29 -11.41 21.19 -6.16
CA THR A 29 -10.91 19.95 -6.76
C THR A 29 -12.10 19.11 -7.21
N CYS A 30 -12.25 18.91 -8.52
CA CYS A 30 -13.39 18.19 -9.10
C CYS A 30 -12.93 17.02 -9.97
N PRO A 31 -13.55 15.83 -9.84
CA PRO A 31 -13.43 14.80 -10.86
C PRO A 31 -14.17 15.25 -12.11
N TYR A 32 -13.53 15.19 -13.27
CA TYR A 32 -14.15 15.44 -14.57
C TYR A 32 -13.99 14.20 -15.46
N ALA A 33 -15.02 13.90 -16.24
CA ALA A 33 -14.98 12.78 -17.18
C ALA A 33 -14.41 13.26 -18.52
N THR A 34 -13.43 12.54 -19.05
CA THR A 34 -12.81 12.82 -20.34
C THR A 34 -12.60 11.53 -21.11
N VAL A 35 -12.23 11.65 -22.38
CA VAL A 35 -11.86 10.51 -23.22
C VAL A 35 -10.36 10.45 -23.40
N SER A 36 -9.79 9.26 -23.24
CA SER A 36 -8.39 8.96 -23.52
C SER A 36 -8.32 8.08 -24.77
N PRO A 37 -7.86 8.61 -25.92
CA PRO A 37 -7.72 7.82 -27.14
C PRO A 37 -6.43 6.97 -27.08
N SER A 38 -6.56 5.67 -27.37
CA SER A 38 -5.43 4.75 -27.59
C SER A 38 -5.68 3.95 -28.87
N GLY A 39 -4.96 4.28 -29.95
CA GLY A 39 -5.21 3.73 -31.28
C GLY A 39 -6.61 4.08 -31.81
N SER A 40 -7.40 3.07 -32.19
CA SER A 40 -8.82 3.23 -32.61
C SER A 40 -9.82 3.15 -31.45
N THR A 41 -9.35 2.91 -30.23
CA THR A 41 -10.21 2.73 -29.05
C THR A 41 -10.28 4.02 -28.26
N VAL A 42 -11.49 4.49 -27.97
CA VAL A 42 -11.76 5.67 -27.15
C VAL A 42 -12.28 5.19 -25.79
N THR A 43 -11.46 5.31 -24.75
CA THR A 43 -11.84 4.91 -23.38
C THR A 43 -12.27 6.14 -22.60
N SER A 44 -13.45 6.09 -21.99
CA SER A 44 -13.89 7.13 -21.06
C SER A 44 -13.23 6.93 -19.70
N ILE A 45 -12.52 7.94 -19.21
CA ILE A 45 -11.82 7.94 -17.92
C ILE A 45 -12.31 9.09 -17.05
N ILE A 46 -12.16 8.96 -15.73
CA ILE A 46 -12.36 10.05 -14.78
C ILE A 46 -10.97 10.53 -14.35
N GLN A 47 -10.72 11.83 -14.50
CA GLN A 47 -9.51 12.49 -14.00
C GLN A 47 -9.90 13.56 -12.98
N THR A 48 -8.96 13.97 -12.14
CA THR A 48 -9.18 15.03 -11.16
C THR A 48 -8.45 16.29 -11.59
N THR A 49 -9.11 17.44 -11.51
CA THR A 49 -8.49 18.74 -11.77
C THR A 49 -8.79 19.72 -10.66
N THR A 50 -7.89 20.67 -10.45
CA THR A 50 -7.99 21.72 -9.45
C THR A 50 -8.20 23.05 -10.15
N TYR A 51 -9.27 23.76 -9.80
CA TYR A 51 -9.63 25.05 -10.40
C TYR A 51 -9.81 26.13 -9.34
N VAL A 52 -9.09 27.23 -9.49
CA VAL A 52 -9.19 28.39 -8.59
C VAL A 52 -10.38 29.25 -9.02
N CYS A 53 -11.38 29.34 -8.15
CA CYS A 53 -12.54 30.21 -8.32
C CYS A 53 -12.28 31.51 -7.56
N PRO A 54 -11.88 32.61 -8.22
CA PRO A 54 -11.43 33.82 -7.53
C PRO A 54 -12.54 34.57 -6.80
N GLU A 55 -13.79 34.44 -7.23
CA GLU A 55 -14.95 35.15 -6.69
C GLU A 55 -16.21 34.26 -6.69
N ALA A 56 -17.26 34.72 -6.00
CA ALA A 56 -18.55 34.04 -6.00
C ALA A 56 -19.13 33.95 -7.42
N GLY A 57 -19.55 32.77 -7.85
CA GLY A 57 -20.02 32.55 -9.20
C GLY A 57 -20.33 31.09 -9.53
N THR A 58 -20.84 30.87 -10.74
CA THR A 58 -21.00 29.53 -11.30
C THR A 58 -19.85 29.28 -12.28
N TYR A 59 -19.07 28.24 -12.03
CA TYR A 59 -17.92 27.87 -12.85
C TYR A 59 -18.19 26.53 -13.54
N THR A 60 -17.78 26.40 -14.80
CA THR A 60 -17.77 25.12 -15.51
C THR A 60 -16.32 24.67 -15.64
N ILE A 61 -15.96 23.60 -14.91
CA ILE A 61 -14.60 23.10 -14.80
C ILE A 61 -14.37 22.05 -15.89
N ALA A 62 -13.26 22.17 -16.62
CA ALA A 62 -12.84 21.28 -17.71
C ALA A 62 -13.92 21.03 -18.80
N PRO A 63 -14.54 22.08 -19.38
CA PRO A 63 -15.44 21.88 -20.51
C PRO A 63 -14.65 21.49 -21.77
N THR A 64 -15.30 20.77 -22.68
CA THR A 64 -14.72 20.40 -23.97
C THR A 64 -15.15 21.42 -25.03
N THR A 65 -14.19 22.01 -25.74
CA THR A 65 -14.46 22.89 -26.88
C THR A 65 -14.09 22.19 -28.17
N THR A 66 -15.02 22.10 -29.12
CA THR A 66 -14.79 21.48 -30.42
C THR A 66 -15.37 22.33 -31.55
N TYR A 67 -14.79 22.21 -32.74
CA TYR A 67 -15.39 22.72 -33.97
C TYR A 67 -16.19 21.62 -34.64
N VAL A 68 -17.45 21.90 -35.00
CA VAL A 68 -18.26 21.00 -35.84
C VAL A 68 -18.60 21.71 -37.16
N PRO A 69 -18.34 21.09 -38.33
CA PRO A 69 -18.57 21.73 -39.63
C PRO A 69 -20.05 21.86 -39.98
N SER A 70 -20.91 21.02 -39.39
CA SER A 70 -22.37 21.02 -39.54
C SER A 70 -23.02 20.63 -38.22
N ASN A 71 -24.34 20.82 -38.11
CA ASN A 71 -25.08 20.47 -36.89
C ASN A 71 -24.89 18.98 -36.57
N THR A 72 -24.33 18.68 -35.41
CA THR A 72 -23.87 17.34 -35.02
C THR A 72 -24.31 17.03 -33.60
N VAL A 73 -24.83 15.81 -33.37
CA VAL A 73 -25.09 15.31 -32.02
C VAL A 73 -23.81 14.64 -31.51
N VAL A 74 -23.26 15.14 -30.41
CA VAL A 74 -22.07 14.58 -29.77
C VAL A 74 -22.47 13.82 -28.51
N THR A 75 -21.84 12.68 -28.27
CA THR A 75 -21.94 11.93 -27.01
C THR A 75 -20.69 12.20 -26.21
N TYR A 76 -20.84 12.62 -24.96
CA TYR A 76 -19.72 12.87 -24.06
C TYR A 76 -19.96 12.23 -22.70
N PRO A 77 -18.88 11.78 -22.03
CA PRO A 77 -19.00 11.18 -20.72
C PRO A 77 -19.37 12.25 -19.68
N THR A 78 -20.28 11.92 -18.77
CA THR A 78 -20.61 12.75 -17.60
C THR A 78 -20.34 12.00 -16.30
N VAL A 79 -19.92 12.76 -15.29
CA VAL A 79 -19.77 12.27 -13.92
C VAL A 79 -21.15 12.25 -13.29
N SER A 80 -21.60 11.06 -12.86
CA SER A 80 -22.82 10.88 -12.10
C SER A 80 -22.46 10.62 -10.64
N THR A 81 -22.89 11.47 -9.73
CA THR A 81 -22.73 11.24 -8.29
C THR A 81 -23.90 10.41 -7.79
N VAL A 82 -23.61 9.26 -7.18
CA VAL A 82 -24.61 8.48 -6.43
C VAL A 82 -24.36 8.78 -4.95
N THR A 83 -25.34 9.40 -4.30
CA THR A 83 -25.27 9.63 -2.85
C THR A 83 -25.46 8.32 -2.10
N PRO A 84 -24.73 8.04 -1.01
CA PRO A 84 -24.98 6.85 -0.21
C PRO A 84 -26.40 6.86 0.39
N GLY A 85 -27.16 5.78 0.21
CA GLY A 85 -28.53 5.67 0.69
C GLY A 85 -29.13 4.28 0.44
N THR A 86 -30.27 3.99 1.07
CA THR A 86 -31.05 2.76 0.79
C THR A 86 -32.03 3.05 -0.34
N TYR A 87 -31.84 2.38 -1.48
CA TYR A 87 -32.71 2.48 -2.63
C TYR A 87 -33.58 1.23 -2.71
N THR A 88 -34.89 1.41 -2.87
CA THR A 88 -35.83 0.30 -3.04
C THR A 88 -36.42 0.35 -4.44
N HIS A 89 -36.51 -0.81 -5.10
CA HIS A 89 -37.15 -0.97 -6.40
C HIS A 89 -38.10 -2.15 -6.34
N SER A 90 -39.23 -2.06 -7.04
CA SER A 90 -40.19 -3.16 -7.10
C SER A 90 -39.59 -4.36 -7.82
N ALA A 91 -39.91 -5.57 -7.37
CA ALA A 91 -39.42 -6.80 -7.99
C ALA A 91 -39.89 -6.88 -9.45
N ILE A 92 -38.94 -7.06 -10.37
CA ILE A 92 -39.18 -7.28 -11.79
C ILE A 92 -38.65 -8.66 -12.17
N THR A 93 -39.43 -9.40 -12.97
CA THR A 93 -39.04 -10.73 -13.47
C THR A 93 -38.51 -10.59 -14.88
N VAL A 94 -37.28 -11.06 -15.10
CA VAL A 94 -36.64 -11.06 -16.43
C VAL A 94 -36.41 -12.51 -16.85
N THR A 95 -36.86 -12.86 -18.06
CA THR A 95 -36.62 -14.19 -18.65
C THR A 95 -35.46 -14.11 -19.63
N ALA A 96 -34.32 -14.74 -19.29
CA ALA A 96 -33.15 -14.80 -20.16
C ALA A 96 -33.25 -16.00 -21.11
N THR A 97 -33.22 -15.77 -22.42
CA THR A 97 -33.36 -16.81 -23.46
C THR A 97 -32.04 -17.23 -24.10
N VAL A 98 -30.90 -16.76 -23.57
CA VAL A 98 -29.53 -17.08 -24.05
C VAL A 98 -28.54 -17.12 -22.89
N THR A 99 -27.51 -17.97 -23.00
CA THR A 99 -26.35 -18.00 -22.10
C THR A 99 -25.48 -16.75 -22.31
N ASP A 100 -24.92 -16.21 -21.22
CA ASP A 100 -24.13 -14.96 -21.15
C ASP A 100 -24.93 -13.64 -21.25
N TYR A 101 -26.22 -13.64 -20.88
CA TYR A 101 -27.01 -12.42 -20.75
C TYR A 101 -26.69 -11.66 -19.45
N THR A 102 -25.96 -10.56 -19.57
CA THR A 102 -25.76 -9.61 -18.46
C THR A 102 -26.93 -8.62 -18.40
N TYR A 103 -27.78 -8.76 -17.39
CA TYR A 103 -28.85 -7.80 -17.10
C TYR A 103 -28.31 -6.65 -16.25
N THR A 104 -28.15 -5.47 -16.83
CA THR A 104 -27.89 -4.24 -16.10
C THR A 104 -29.22 -3.57 -15.78
N CYS A 105 -29.57 -3.47 -14.49
CA CYS A 105 -30.81 -2.83 -14.06
C CYS A 105 -30.88 -1.39 -14.59
N PRO A 106 -31.86 -1.02 -15.43
CA PRO A 106 -31.98 0.34 -15.93
C PRO A 106 -32.41 1.26 -14.78
N PHE A 107 -31.60 2.28 -14.51
CA PHE A 107 -31.90 3.33 -13.55
C PHE A 107 -32.84 4.35 -14.20
N ALA A 108 -34.08 4.44 -13.70
CA ALA A 108 -34.98 5.54 -14.01
C ALA A 108 -35.06 6.45 -12.77
N ASN A 109 -34.59 7.69 -12.92
CA ASN A 109 -34.78 8.75 -11.92
C ASN A 109 -36.28 8.98 -11.70
N ALA A 110 -36.86 8.28 -10.73
CA ALA A 110 -38.20 8.56 -10.23
C ALA A 110 -38.17 8.44 -8.70
N ASN A 111 -38.05 9.62 -8.07
CA ASN A 111 -38.24 9.95 -6.66
C ASN A 111 -36.96 10.11 -5.82
N GLU A 112 -36.72 11.36 -5.41
CA GLU A 112 -35.78 11.74 -4.36
C GLU A 112 -36.15 11.08 -3.02
N PRO A 113 -35.18 10.68 -2.17
CA PRO A 113 -35.47 10.17 -0.85
C PRO A 113 -35.96 11.31 0.06
N THR A 114 -37.18 11.14 0.58
CA THR A 114 -37.76 11.96 1.64
C THR A 114 -36.95 11.77 2.93
N SER A 115 -36.46 12.88 3.51
CA SER A 115 -35.73 12.91 4.77
C SER A 115 -36.68 12.72 5.96
N THR A 116 -36.77 11.52 6.55
CA THR A 116 -37.22 11.37 7.95
C THR A 116 -36.76 10.02 8.53
N PRO A 117 -35.91 10.00 9.57
CA PRO A 117 -35.71 8.81 10.38
C PRO A 117 -37.02 8.41 11.08
N ALA A 118 -37.46 7.16 10.92
CA ALA A 118 -38.59 6.64 11.67
C ALA A 118 -38.28 6.67 13.18
N ALA A 119 -39.17 7.28 13.95
CA ALA A 119 -39.07 7.41 15.39
C ALA A 119 -39.09 6.05 16.12
N ALA A 120 -38.45 6.04 17.28
CA ALA A 120 -38.19 4.90 18.15
C ALA A 120 -39.44 4.09 18.54
N THR A 121 -39.32 2.76 18.52
CA THR A 121 -40.17 1.87 19.31
C THR A 121 -39.54 1.61 20.67
N THR A 122 -40.27 2.08 21.68
CA THR A 122 -40.11 1.83 23.11
C THR A 122 -40.16 0.34 23.44
N SER A 123 -39.26 -0.10 24.32
CA SER A 123 -39.44 -1.33 25.11
C SER A 123 -39.12 -1.05 26.57
N ALA A 124 -39.89 -1.72 27.42
CA ALA A 124 -40.35 -1.24 28.70
C ALA A 124 -39.32 -1.32 29.85
N VAL A 125 -39.60 -0.47 30.83
CA VAL A 125 -38.97 -0.31 32.15
C VAL A 125 -39.07 -1.61 32.97
N VAL A 126 -37.96 -1.99 33.65
CA VAL A 126 -38.04 -2.77 34.89
C VAL A 126 -37.30 -2.01 35.99
N VAL A 127 -38.02 -1.83 37.09
CA VAL A 127 -37.74 -0.99 38.23
C VAL A 127 -36.78 -1.67 39.22
N THR A 128 -36.07 -0.80 39.92
CA THR A 128 -35.08 -0.89 41.01
C THR A 128 -35.43 -1.79 42.21
N THR A 129 -34.40 -2.23 42.96
CA THR A 129 -34.23 -1.98 44.42
C THR A 129 -32.86 -2.51 44.95
N PRO A 130 -32.36 -2.08 46.13
CA PRO A 130 -30.99 -1.60 46.29
C PRO A 130 -30.11 -2.40 47.27
N ALA A 131 -28.82 -2.01 47.29
CA ALA A 131 -27.78 -2.42 48.22
C ALA A 131 -28.08 -2.09 49.70
N PRO A 132 -27.42 -2.78 50.64
CA PRO A 132 -27.09 -2.22 51.95
C PRO A 132 -25.59 -1.97 52.12
N ALA A 133 -25.32 -1.02 53.01
CA ALA A 133 -24.10 -0.28 53.22
C ALA A 133 -23.15 -0.87 54.29
N THR A 134 -21.86 -0.58 54.10
CA THR A 134 -20.79 -0.20 55.04
C THR A 134 -20.66 -0.83 56.44
N THR A 135 -19.45 -1.31 56.76
CA THR A 135 -18.79 -1.06 58.07
C THR A 135 -17.28 -0.92 57.92
N THR A 136 -16.73 0.03 58.67
CA THR A 136 -15.36 0.55 58.75
C THR A 136 -14.40 -0.27 59.63
N ALA A 137 -13.10 -0.11 59.30
CA ALA A 137 -11.92 -0.02 60.17
C ALA A 137 -11.38 -1.26 60.92
N ALA A 138 -10.10 -1.59 60.69
CA ALA A 138 -9.03 -1.46 61.70
C ALA A 138 -7.65 -1.76 61.08
N ALA A 139 -6.66 -0.94 61.45
CA ALA A 139 -5.24 -1.12 61.18
C ALA A 139 -4.62 -2.10 62.19
N VAL A 140 -3.67 -2.93 61.73
CA VAL A 140 -2.62 -3.52 62.58
C VAL A 140 -1.29 -3.61 61.81
N THR A 141 -0.24 -3.28 62.53
CA THR A 141 1.16 -3.10 62.19
C THR A 141 1.98 -4.40 62.34
N SER A 142 3.18 -4.40 61.74
CA SER A 142 4.35 -5.30 61.96
C SER A 142 4.29 -6.68 61.29
N SER A 143 5.33 -7.25 60.70
CA SER A 143 6.78 -7.00 60.72
C SER A 143 7.49 -7.69 59.53
N VAL A 144 8.57 -7.06 59.08
CA VAL A 144 9.67 -7.54 58.22
C VAL A 144 10.01 -9.04 58.26
N GLN A 145 10.21 -9.63 57.07
CA GLN A 145 11.42 -10.43 56.81
C GLN A 145 11.81 -10.40 55.33
N SER A 146 13.11 -10.31 55.13
CA SER A 146 13.83 -10.07 53.88
C SER A 146 14.11 -11.36 53.12
N SER A 147 13.90 -11.35 51.81
CA SER A 147 14.63 -12.20 50.87
C SER A 147 14.70 -11.53 49.48
N THR A 148 15.79 -10.81 49.24
CA THR A 148 16.39 -10.54 47.93
C THR A 148 16.66 -11.90 47.25
N VAL A 149 16.33 -12.20 45.99
CA VAL A 149 16.85 -11.78 44.66
C VAL A 149 16.07 -12.66 43.65
N ALA A 150 15.80 -12.38 42.37
CA ALA A 150 16.27 -11.43 41.39
C ALA A 150 15.12 -11.16 40.39
N SER A 151 14.97 -9.90 39.97
CA SER A 151 14.18 -9.56 38.78
C SER A 151 14.92 -10.03 37.54
N SER A 152 14.37 -11.01 36.83
CA SER A 152 14.63 -11.16 35.40
C SER A 152 13.51 -10.45 34.65
N SER A 153 13.66 -9.14 34.46
CA SER A 153 12.95 -8.41 33.42
C SER A 153 13.41 -8.98 32.07
N ALA A 154 12.67 -9.96 31.56
CA ALA A 154 12.76 -10.33 30.15
C ALA A 154 12.21 -9.16 29.35
N ALA A 155 13.12 -8.28 28.90
CA ALA A 155 12.83 -7.38 27.80
C ALA A 155 12.48 -8.28 26.61
N ALA A 156 11.23 -8.20 26.14
CA ALA A 156 10.84 -8.81 24.89
C ALA A 156 11.68 -8.18 23.78
N SER A 157 12.53 -8.98 23.12
CA SER A 157 13.23 -8.57 21.91
C SER A 157 12.21 -8.56 20.76
N SER A 158 11.62 -7.40 20.50
CA SER A 158 10.65 -7.12 19.44
C SER A 158 11.27 -7.05 18.02
N GLY A 159 12.54 -7.46 17.87
CA GLY A 159 13.28 -7.32 16.62
C GLY A 159 12.83 -8.32 15.56
N VAL A 160 12.67 -7.86 14.33
CA VAL A 160 12.56 -8.72 13.14
C VAL A 160 13.92 -9.39 12.94
N SER A 161 14.11 -10.55 13.56
CA SER A 161 15.31 -11.37 13.38
C SER A 161 14.87 -12.82 13.24
N ALA A 162 15.47 -13.53 12.30
CA ALA A 162 15.16 -14.93 12.03
C ALA A 162 16.18 -15.88 12.66
N SER A 163 15.75 -17.10 12.97
CA SER A 163 16.67 -18.19 13.27
C SER A 163 17.31 -18.70 11.96
N GLY A 164 18.39 -18.06 11.53
CA GLY A 164 19.16 -18.43 10.33
C GLY A 164 19.24 -17.32 9.26
N ASN A 165 19.98 -17.61 8.19
CA ASN A 165 20.38 -16.64 7.15
C ASN A 165 19.36 -16.44 6.03
N SER A 166 18.06 -16.57 6.33
CA SER A 166 16.98 -16.50 5.34
C SER A 166 15.74 -15.87 5.99
N MET A 167 15.87 -14.60 6.38
CA MET A 167 14.82 -13.92 7.14
C MET A 167 13.54 -13.76 6.30
N GLY A 168 13.61 -13.02 5.20
CA GLY A 168 12.43 -12.70 4.40
C GLY A 168 12.61 -12.93 2.91
N MET A 169 11.49 -13.13 2.22
CA MET A 169 11.41 -13.12 0.76
C MET A 169 10.38 -12.07 0.34
N THR A 170 10.71 -11.22 -0.65
CA THR A 170 9.70 -10.34 -1.23
C THR A 170 8.76 -11.14 -2.13
N TYR A 171 7.48 -10.80 -2.07
CA TYR A 171 6.45 -11.45 -2.86
C TYR A 171 5.51 -10.43 -3.48
N THR A 172 5.11 -10.72 -4.72
CA THR A 172 4.01 -10.05 -5.37
C THR A 172 2.98 -11.07 -5.88
N PRO A 173 1.68 -10.77 -5.73
CA PRO A 173 0.61 -11.56 -6.32
C PRO A 173 0.42 -11.29 -7.82
N TYR A 174 1.26 -10.48 -8.48
CA TYR A 174 1.19 -10.28 -9.92
C TYR A 174 1.76 -11.47 -10.70
N SER A 175 1.11 -11.80 -11.80
CA SER A 175 1.62 -12.71 -12.82
C SER A 175 2.59 -12.00 -13.76
N ASN A 176 3.33 -12.74 -14.57
CA ASN A 176 4.23 -12.19 -15.59
C ASN A 176 3.53 -11.30 -16.63
N SER A 177 2.21 -11.38 -16.76
CA SER A 177 1.42 -10.49 -17.62
C SER A 177 0.86 -9.27 -16.87
N GLY A 178 1.24 -9.05 -15.61
CA GLY A 178 0.78 -7.93 -14.77
C GLY A 178 -0.60 -8.11 -14.15
N GLY A 179 -1.28 -9.22 -14.40
CA GLY A 179 -2.60 -9.53 -13.81
C GLY A 179 -2.47 -10.21 -12.45
N CYS A 180 -3.50 -10.12 -11.60
CA CYS A 180 -3.52 -10.79 -10.31
C CYS A 180 -3.53 -12.32 -10.43
N LYS A 181 -2.69 -12.99 -9.65
CA LYS A 181 -2.67 -14.45 -9.49
C LYS A 181 -3.94 -14.95 -8.79
N SER A 182 -4.28 -16.21 -9.06
CA SER A 182 -5.36 -16.89 -8.34
C SER A 182 -4.97 -17.18 -6.89
N LYS A 183 -5.94 -17.33 -5.99
CA LYS A 183 -5.72 -17.74 -4.59
C LYS A 183 -4.90 -19.03 -4.49
N ALA A 184 -5.18 -20.02 -5.32
CA ALA A 184 -4.45 -21.29 -5.32
C ALA A 184 -2.98 -21.13 -5.75
N THR A 185 -2.71 -20.27 -6.74
CA THR A 185 -1.34 -19.94 -7.14
C THR A 185 -0.59 -19.23 -6.02
N VAL A 186 -1.22 -18.23 -5.39
CA VAL A 186 -0.63 -17.53 -4.23
C VAL A 186 -0.31 -18.51 -3.11
N GLU A 187 -1.25 -19.39 -2.76
CA GLU A 187 -1.02 -20.38 -1.70
C GLU A 187 0.16 -21.32 -2.02
N SER A 188 0.27 -21.80 -3.26
CA SER A 188 1.40 -22.64 -3.70
C SER A 188 2.73 -21.90 -3.68
N ASP A 189 2.74 -20.62 -4.04
CA ASP A 189 3.95 -19.80 -3.98
C ASP A 189 4.41 -19.63 -2.53
N ILE A 190 3.48 -19.29 -1.63
CA ILE A 190 3.77 -19.09 -0.21
C ILE A 190 4.21 -20.40 0.47
N GLU A 191 3.62 -21.54 0.10
CA GLU A 191 4.08 -22.87 0.54
C GLU A 191 5.54 -23.11 0.14
N THR A 192 5.91 -22.75 -1.09
CA THR A 192 7.29 -22.88 -1.57
C THR A 192 8.24 -22.03 -0.74
N ILE A 193 7.88 -20.76 -0.47
CA ILE A 193 8.67 -19.86 0.39
C ILE A 193 8.86 -20.48 1.79
N ALA A 194 7.79 -20.99 2.41
CA ALA A 194 7.88 -21.65 3.72
C ALA A 194 8.80 -22.87 3.70
N ASN A 195 8.67 -23.73 2.67
CA ASN A 195 9.48 -24.94 2.53
C ASN A 195 10.97 -24.66 2.29
N LYS A 196 11.33 -23.46 1.82
CA LYS A 196 12.71 -22.97 1.70
C LYS A 196 13.29 -22.43 3.01
N GLY A 197 12.52 -22.44 4.10
CA GLY A 197 12.97 -22.07 5.44
C GLY A 197 12.93 -20.57 5.72
N PHE A 198 12.23 -19.78 4.88
CA PHE A 198 11.97 -18.39 5.19
C PHE A 198 11.02 -18.26 6.37
N THR A 199 11.14 -17.15 7.10
CA THR A 199 10.28 -16.86 8.26
C THR A 199 9.30 -15.73 8.01
N HIS A 200 9.62 -14.86 7.04
CA HIS A 200 8.84 -13.67 6.72
C HIS A 200 8.56 -13.57 5.22
N ILE A 201 7.44 -12.94 4.89
CA ILE A 201 7.14 -12.47 3.53
C ILE A 201 7.00 -10.96 3.58
N ARG A 202 7.68 -10.26 2.67
CA ARG A 202 7.48 -8.83 2.44
C ARG A 202 6.52 -8.60 1.29
N LEU A 203 5.52 -7.75 1.53
CA LEU A 203 4.50 -7.33 0.59
C LEU A 203 4.59 -5.82 0.38
N TYR A 204 4.23 -5.34 -0.81
CA TYR A 204 4.40 -3.93 -1.18
C TYR A 204 3.14 -3.10 -1.00
N SER A 205 1.96 -3.70 -1.22
CA SER A 205 0.67 -3.01 -1.21
C SER A 205 -0.47 -3.96 -0.82
N THR A 206 -1.70 -3.47 -0.82
CA THR A 206 -2.93 -4.26 -0.57
C THR A 206 -3.64 -4.74 -1.85
N ASP A 207 -3.03 -4.54 -3.02
CA ASP A 207 -3.57 -4.96 -4.32
C ASP A 207 -3.86 -6.48 -4.40
N CYS A 208 -4.57 -6.89 -5.45
CA CYS A 208 -4.74 -8.30 -5.81
C CYS A 208 -5.19 -9.24 -4.68
N SER A 209 -6.02 -8.74 -3.76
CA SER A 209 -6.47 -9.48 -2.56
C SER A 209 -5.30 -9.97 -1.70
N THR A 210 -4.18 -9.25 -1.69
CA THR A 210 -2.95 -9.61 -0.96
C THR A 210 -3.22 -9.93 0.50
N LEU A 211 -3.97 -9.06 1.21
CA LEU A 211 -4.30 -9.27 2.63
C LEU A 211 -5.10 -10.56 2.86
N GLU A 212 -6.03 -10.89 1.96
CA GLU A 212 -6.83 -12.11 2.09
C GLU A 212 -6.03 -13.37 1.71
N TYR A 213 -5.43 -13.36 0.51
CA TYR A 213 -4.84 -14.56 -0.08
C TYR A 213 -3.48 -14.89 0.53
N VAL A 214 -2.58 -13.89 0.59
CA VAL A 214 -1.25 -14.08 1.22
C VAL A 214 -1.42 -14.21 2.73
N GLY A 215 -2.32 -13.44 3.35
CA GLY A 215 -2.61 -13.56 4.77
C GLY A 215 -3.09 -14.97 5.16
N ALA A 216 -4.05 -15.54 4.43
CA ALA A 216 -4.50 -16.91 4.69
C ALA A 216 -3.36 -17.94 4.52
N ALA A 217 -2.56 -17.82 3.45
CA ALA A 217 -1.47 -18.75 3.19
C ALA A 217 -0.34 -18.62 4.23
N ALA A 218 0.07 -17.41 4.59
CA ALA A 218 1.08 -17.16 5.61
C ALA A 218 0.65 -17.71 6.98
N SER A 219 -0.63 -17.56 7.34
CA SER A 219 -1.18 -18.15 8.56
C SER A 219 -1.09 -19.67 8.55
N LYS A 220 -1.47 -20.30 7.43
CA LYS A 220 -1.43 -21.75 7.24
C LYS A 220 -0.01 -22.32 7.37
N TYR A 221 0.99 -21.63 6.82
CA TYR A 221 2.38 -22.11 6.79
C TYR A 221 3.27 -21.51 7.88
N GLY A 222 2.71 -20.74 8.82
CA GLY A 222 3.43 -20.20 9.98
C GLY A 222 4.40 -19.06 9.67
N LEU A 223 4.21 -18.36 8.55
CA LEU A 223 5.04 -17.21 8.15
C LEU A 223 4.51 -15.92 8.78
N LYS A 224 5.43 -15.00 9.09
CA LYS A 224 5.12 -13.63 9.50
C LYS A 224 5.11 -12.69 8.29
N LEU A 225 4.45 -11.56 8.43
CA LEU A 225 4.28 -10.58 7.36
C LEU A 225 4.99 -9.26 7.67
N ILE A 226 5.68 -8.75 6.65
CA ILE A 226 6.12 -7.36 6.54
C ILE A 226 5.19 -6.71 5.52
N LEU A 227 4.26 -5.86 5.97
CA LEU A 227 3.27 -5.24 5.10
C LEU A 227 3.78 -3.92 4.54
N GLY A 228 3.45 -3.63 3.29
CA GLY A 228 3.76 -2.37 2.62
C GLY A 228 2.53 -1.49 2.45
N VAL A 229 2.74 -0.18 2.56
CA VAL A 229 1.81 0.86 2.08
C VAL A 229 2.50 1.53 0.91
N TYR A 230 2.10 1.18 -0.32
CA TYR A 230 2.77 1.66 -1.53
C TYR A 230 2.34 3.10 -1.83
N ILE A 231 3.32 3.99 -2.00
CA ILE A 231 3.10 5.36 -2.46
C ILE A 231 3.49 5.40 -3.93
N SER A 232 2.57 5.84 -4.79
CA SER A 232 2.79 5.99 -6.22
C SER A 232 2.87 7.47 -6.61
N SER A 233 2.88 7.77 -7.90
CA SER A 233 2.80 9.14 -8.43
C SER A 233 1.58 9.95 -7.97
N THR A 234 0.57 9.32 -7.36
CA THR A 234 -0.54 10.01 -6.69
C THR A 234 -0.16 10.60 -5.32
N GLY A 235 1.06 10.38 -4.84
CA GLY A 235 1.55 10.82 -3.55
C GLY A 235 0.90 10.09 -2.36
N THR A 236 1.19 10.57 -1.16
CA THR A 236 0.76 9.98 0.12
C THR A 236 -0.75 9.89 0.27
N SER A 237 -1.51 10.83 -0.31
CA SER A 237 -2.97 10.82 -0.27
C SER A 237 -3.59 9.60 -0.98
N GLY A 238 -3.00 9.17 -2.10
CA GLY A 238 -3.45 7.97 -2.83
C GLY A 238 -3.14 6.66 -2.10
N ALA A 239 -2.27 6.69 -1.09
CA ALA A 239 -1.94 5.51 -0.29
C ALA A 239 -2.89 5.31 0.92
N GLN A 240 -3.77 6.28 1.21
CA GLN A 240 -4.63 6.26 2.40
C GLN A 240 -5.60 5.06 2.44
N ASP A 241 -6.13 4.64 1.30
CA ASP A 241 -7.04 3.49 1.21
C ASP A 241 -6.35 2.18 1.63
N GLN A 242 -5.05 2.05 1.38
CA GLN A 242 -4.26 0.89 1.82
C GLN A 242 -4.11 0.86 3.34
N VAL A 243 -3.90 2.03 3.96
CA VAL A 243 -3.85 2.16 5.42
C VAL A 243 -5.16 1.71 6.04
N THR A 244 -6.29 2.17 5.49
CA THR A 244 -7.63 1.74 5.92
C THR A 244 -7.80 0.23 5.77
N ALA A 245 -7.50 -0.34 4.60
CA ALA A 245 -7.61 -1.78 4.36
C ALA A 245 -6.77 -2.61 5.33
N ILE A 246 -5.54 -2.18 5.64
CA ILE A 246 -4.67 -2.84 6.63
C ILE A 246 -5.30 -2.75 8.03
N THR A 247 -5.79 -1.58 8.45
CA THR A 247 -6.43 -1.41 9.76
C THR A 247 -7.71 -2.24 9.93
N GLU A 248 -8.52 -2.37 8.87
CA GLU A 248 -9.73 -3.18 8.88
C GLU A 248 -9.43 -4.68 8.88
N TRP A 249 -8.37 -5.10 8.19
CA TRP A 249 -7.94 -6.50 8.16
C TRP A 249 -7.48 -6.99 9.54
N GLY A 250 -6.72 -6.16 10.28
CA GLY A 250 -6.55 -6.28 11.72
C GLY A 250 -5.83 -7.54 12.23
N GLN A 251 -5.20 -8.35 11.35
CA GLN A 251 -4.52 -9.59 11.74
C GLN A 251 -3.12 -9.33 12.34
N TRP A 252 -3.06 -8.48 13.36
CA TRP A 252 -1.81 -7.95 13.93
C TRP A 252 -0.85 -9.00 14.47
N SER A 253 -1.35 -10.14 14.95
CA SER A 253 -0.49 -11.23 15.46
C SER A 253 0.46 -11.81 14.39
N MET A 254 0.15 -11.59 13.11
CA MET A 254 0.96 -12.03 11.98
C MET A 254 1.94 -10.97 11.46
N VAL A 255 1.69 -9.70 11.76
CA VAL A 255 2.44 -8.56 11.20
C VAL A 255 3.56 -8.19 12.16
N THR A 256 4.81 -8.22 11.69
CA THR A 256 5.99 -7.86 12.51
C THR A 256 6.52 -6.47 12.19
N LEU A 257 6.26 -5.98 10.97
CA LEU A 257 6.68 -4.67 10.49
C LEU A 257 5.68 -4.14 9.46
N ILE A 258 5.40 -2.84 9.50
CA ILE A 258 4.73 -2.12 8.42
C ILE A 258 5.71 -1.12 7.80
N VAL A 259 5.85 -1.15 6.48
CA VAL A 259 6.73 -0.29 5.70
C VAL A 259 5.85 0.70 4.93
N VAL A 260 5.93 1.98 5.28
CA VAL A 260 5.16 3.06 4.67
C VAL A 260 6.01 3.74 3.61
N GLY A 261 5.69 3.47 2.34
CA GLY A 261 6.52 3.86 1.20
C GLY A 261 7.54 2.79 0.79
N ASN A 262 7.92 2.81 -0.47
CA ASN A 262 9.03 2.03 -1.01
C ASN A 262 9.79 2.91 -1.99
N GLU A 263 10.93 3.44 -1.55
CA GLU A 263 11.74 4.39 -2.31
C GLU A 263 10.93 5.61 -2.79
N ALA A 264 9.96 6.04 -1.99
CA ALA A 264 9.00 7.07 -2.36
C ALA A 264 9.65 8.46 -2.55
N ILE A 265 10.76 8.72 -1.84
CA ILE A 265 11.56 9.94 -2.03
C ILE A 265 12.43 9.79 -3.28
N SER A 266 13.15 8.67 -3.42
CA SER A 266 14.00 8.38 -4.59
C SER A 266 13.21 8.47 -5.90
N ASP A 267 12.00 7.91 -5.93
CA ASP A 267 11.08 7.94 -7.07
C ASP A 267 10.43 9.32 -7.31
N GLY A 268 10.62 10.28 -6.39
CA GLY A 268 10.06 11.62 -6.48
C GLY A 268 8.54 11.67 -6.24
N TYR A 269 7.97 10.66 -5.59
CA TYR A 269 6.53 10.58 -5.29
C TYR A 269 6.14 11.32 -4.01
N ALA A 270 7.09 11.54 -3.11
CA ALA A 270 6.92 12.36 -1.92
C ALA A 270 8.22 13.07 -1.55
N THR A 271 8.11 14.26 -0.97
CA THR A 271 9.24 14.87 -0.25
C THR A 271 9.47 14.17 1.09
N ALA A 272 10.68 14.29 1.65
CA ALA A 272 10.99 13.72 2.97
C ALA A 272 10.02 14.18 4.09
N SER A 273 9.59 15.45 4.05
CA SER A 273 8.64 16.01 5.02
C SER A 273 7.23 15.44 4.87
N GLU A 274 6.75 15.30 3.63
CA GLU A 274 5.45 14.69 3.34
C GLU A 274 5.43 13.23 3.76
N LEU A 275 6.51 12.48 3.45
CA LEU A 275 6.65 11.09 3.87
C LEU A 275 6.69 10.97 5.40
N ALA A 276 7.48 11.79 6.09
CA ALA A 276 7.57 11.73 7.55
C ALA A 276 6.24 12.04 8.25
N THR A 277 5.49 13.01 7.73
CA THR A 277 4.14 13.34 8.19
C THR A 277 3.19 12.16 7.98
N PHE A 278 3.26 11.53 6.80
CA PHE A 278 2.41 10.40 6.46
C PHE A 278 2.73 9.16 7.30
N ILE A 279 4.01 8.84 7.53
CA ILE A 279 4.45 7.78 8.44
C ILE A 279 3.83 7.98 9.83
N SER A 280 3.94 9.20 10.38
CA SER A 280 3.40 9.52 11.72
C SER A 280 1.87 9.34 11.79
N SER A 281 1.16 9.73 10.73
CA SER A 281 -0.30 9.53 10.60
C SER A 281 -0.66 8.04 10.51
N CYS A 282 0.09 7.27 9.72
CA CYS A 282 -0.08 5.83 9.59
C CYS A 282 0.14 5.12 10.93
N LYS A 283 1.22 5.44 11.64
CA LYS A 283 1.50 4.90 12.99
C LYS A 283 0.33 5.11 13.94
N SER A 284 -0.16 6.35 14.03
CA SER A 284 -1.32 6.68 14.87
C SER A 284 -2.56 5.86 14.50
N SER A 285 -2.79 5.64 13.20
CA SER A 285 -3.92 4.84 12.70
C SER A 285 -3.79 3.35 13.04
N PHE A 286 -2.59 2.78 12.86
CA PHE A 286 -2.32 1.39 13.19
C PHE A 286 -2.39 1.13 14.71
N GLU A 287 -1.81 2.02 15.51
CA GLU A 287 -1.88 1.95 16.99
C GLU A 287 -3.33 2.03 17.48
N ALA A 288 -4.13 2.94 16.94
CA ALA A 288 -5.56 3.05 17.26
C ALA A 288 -6.35 1.79 16.88
N ALA A 289 -5.92 1.07 15.84
CA ALA A 289 -6.48 -0.21 15.43
C ALA A 289 -5.93 -1.41 16.23
N GLY A 290 -5.00 -1.19 17.17
CA GLY A 290 -4.45 -2.22 18.06
C GLY A 290 -3.14 -2.85 17.59
N TYR A 291 -2.49 -2.33 16.55
CA TYR A 291 -1.15 -2.76 16.16
C TYR A 291 -0.12 -2.29 17.18
N THR A 292 0.82 -3.17 17.54
CA THR A 292 1.89 -2.92 18.53
C THR A 292 3.28 -3.24 17.99
N GLY A 293 3.37 -3.59 16.70
CA GLY A 293 4.65 -3.84 16.04
C GLY A 293 5.30 -2.55 15.57
N GLN A 294 6.40 -2.70 14.83
CA GLN A 294 7.21 -1.58 14.36
C GLN A 294 6.68 -1.01 13.04
N VAL A 295 6.96 0.26 12.79
CA VAL A 295 6.70 0.95 11.52
C VAL A 295 7.97 1.60 11.01
N THR A 296 8.19 1.53 9.70
CA THR A 296 9.33 2.15 9.03
C THR A 296 8.96 2.70 7.65
N THR A 297 9.92 3.25 6.93
CA THR A 297 9.93 3.42 5.46
C THR A 297 11.13 2.67 4.90
N THR A 298 11.18 2.45 3.60
CA THR A 298 12.41 2.00 2.93
C THR A 298 12.83 2.97 1.84
N GLU A 299 14.13 3.28 1.82
CA GLU A 299 14.80 4.15 0.86
C GLU A 299 16.24 3.62 0.64
N PRO A 300 16.91 3.98 -0.46
CA PRO A 300 18.33 3.69 -0.65
C PRO A 300 19.23 4.51 0.30
N ILE A 301 20.52 4.15 0.38
CA ILE A 301 21.43 4.73 1.38
C ILE A 301 21.63 6.25 1.23
N ASP A 302 21.64 6.77 0.01
CA ASP A 302 21.87 8.18 -0.29
C ASP A 302 20.73 9.05 0.25
N ILE A 303 19.49 8.61 0.09
CA ILE A 303 18.31 9.23 0.70
C ILE A 303 18.40 9.19 2.23
N TRP A 304 18.84 8.07 2.82
CA TRP A 304 19.06 8.02 4.28
C TRP A 304 20.18 8.95 4.73
N GLN A 305 21.26 9.10 3.98
CA GLN A 305 22.35 10.03 4.31
C GLN A 305 21.89 11.49 4.24
N GLU A 306 21.05 11.82 3.27
CA GLU A 306 20.53 13.18 3.07
C GLU A 306 19.43 13.54 4.08
N TYR A 307 18.46 12.65 4.29
CA TYR A 307 17.23 12.96 5.03
C TYR A 307 17.05 12.20 6.34
N GLY A 308 17.89 11.21 6.64
CA GLY A 308 17.77 10.35 7.81
C GLY A 308 17.77 11.14 9.11
N SER A 309 18.92 11.71 9.48
CA SER A 309 19.08 12.41 10.76
C SER A 309 18.23 13.67 10.90
N SER A 310 17.84 14.29 9.78
CA SER A 310 17.08 15.54 9.75
C SER A 310 15.56 15.32 9.84
N THR A 311 15.05 14.26 9.21
CA THR A 311 13.62 14.13 8.93
C THR A 311 13.07 12.74 9.25
N LEU A 312 13.74 11.66 8.80
CA LEU A 312 13.14 10.33 8.81
C LEU A 312 13.38 9.54 10.11
N CYS A 313 14.54 9.68 10.75
CA CYS A 313 14.88 8.88 11.94
C CYS A 313 13.93 9.12 13.12
N SER A 314 13.25 10.27 13.20
CA SER A 314 12.35 10.60 14.32
C SER A 314 10.94 9.99 14.20
N VAL A 315 10.59 9.47 13.03
CA VAL A 315 9.23 8.98 12.74
C VAL A 315 9.16 7.46 12.50
N VAL A 316 10.30 6.79 12.34
CA VAL A 316 10.40 5.33 12.19
C VAL A 316 10.85 4.65 13.49
N ASP A 317 10.47 3.39 13.69
CA ASP A 317 10.89 2.58 14.84
C ASP A 317 12.18 1.79 14.57
N VAL A 318 12.40 1.45 13.30
CA VAL A 318 13.56 0.73 12.76
C VAL A 318 13.99 1.42 11.47
N LEU A 319 15.28 1.43 11.12
CA LEU A 319 15.74 1.97 9.85
C LEU A 319 15.60 0.87 8.79
N GLY A 320 14.64 1.03 7.87
CA GLY A 320 14.46 0.16 6.70
C GLY A 320 15.19 0.71 5.49
N ALA A 321 15.99 -0.10 4.80
CA ALA A 321 16.64 0.31 3.57
C ALA A 321 16.64 -0.80 2.51
N ASN A 322 16.66 -0.41 1.25
CA ASN A 322 16.88 -1.32 0.13
C ASN A 322 18.36 -1.29 -0.26
N ILE A 323 19.02 -2.44 -0.24
CA ILE A 323 20.46 -2.57 -0.46
C ILE A 323 20.69 -3.58 -1.58
N HIS A 324 20.80 -3.08 -2.81
CA HIS A 324 21.07 -3.88 -4.00
C HIS A 324 22.51 -3.68 -4.47
N PRO A 325 23.43 -4.61 -4.17
CA PRO A 325 24.84 -4.48 -4.56
C PRO A 325 25.06 -4.28 -6.07
N PHE A 326 24.14 -4.79 -6.90
CA PHE A 326 24.18 -4.66 -8.35
C PHE A 326 24.23 -3.19 -8.85
N PHE A 327 23.56 -2.27 -8.16
CA PHE A 327 23.53 -0.86 -8.60
C PHE A 327 24.83 -0.10 -8.27
N ASN A 328 25.75 -0.71 -7.53
CA ASN A 328 27.11 -0.20 -7.40
C ASN A 328 27.99 -0.75 -8.53
N SER A 329 28.43 0.15 -9.43
CA SER A 329 29.15 -0.22 -10.65
C SER A 329 30.55 -0.80 -10.42
N GLU A 330 31.08 -0.75 -9.20
CA GLU A 330 32.38 -1.28 -8.82
C GLU A 330 32.28 -2.64 -8.10
N THR A 331 31.05 -3.07 -7.75
CA THR A 331 30.83 -4.28 -6.96
C THR A 331 30.66 -5.49 -7.87
N THR A 332 31.49 -6.51 -7.71
CA THR A 332 31.27 -7.81 -8.37
C THR A 332 30.28 -8.67 -7.59
N ALA A 333 29.71 -9.70 -8.24
CA ALA A 333 28.83 -10.65 -7.56
C ALA A 333 29.48 -11.33 -6.35
N ALA A 334 30.80 -11.57 -6.38
CA ALA A 334 31.53 -12.16 -5.26
C ALA A 334 31.68 -11.21 -4.06
N GLU A 335 31.61 -9.90 -4.31
CA GLU A 335 31.74 -8.86 -3.28
C GLU A 335 30.38 -8.40 -2.73
N ALA A 336 29.27 -8.85 -3.32
CA ALA A 336 27.91 -8.43 -2.98
C ALA A 336 27.59 -8.54 -1.47
N GLY A 337 28.02 -9.62 -0.81
CA GLY A 337 27.84 -9.79 0.63
C GLY A 337 28.62 -8.78 1.48
N THR A 338 29.89 -8.56 1.14
CA THR A 338 30.74 -7.57 1.80
C THR A 338 30.20 -6.16 1.62
N PHE A 339 29.77 -5.82 0.40
CA PHE A 339 29.14 -4.55 0.08
C PHE A 339 27.87 -4.33 0.92
N ALA A 340 26.95 -5.31 0.91
CA ALA A 340 25.72 -5.21 1.68
C ALA A 340 25.99 -5.03 3.19
N ALA A 341 26.98 -5.73 3.74
CA ALA A 341 27.40 -5.55 5.12
C ALA A 341 27.96 -4.15 5.40
N SER A 342 28.74 -3.57 4.48
CA SER A 342 29.25 -2.20 4.63
C SER A 342 28.14 -1.15 4.60
N GLU A 343 27.14 -1.32 3.74
CA GLU A 343 25.97 -0.44 3.65
C GLU A 343 25.16 -0.48 4.96
N VAL A 344 24.89 -1.67 5.49
CA VAL A 344 24.25 -1.83 6.81
C VAL A 344 25.07 -1.13 7.92
N ALA A 345 26.40 -1.24 7.89
CA ALA A 345 27.25 -0.57 8.87
C ALA A 345 27.26 0.96 8.74
N LEU A 346 27.03 1.51 7.54
CA LEU A 346 26.85 2.93 7.32
C LEU A 346 25.47 3.40 7.82
N LEU A 347 24.40 2.68 7.47
CA LEU A 347 23.03 2.98 7.90
C LEU A 347 22.90 3.02 9.42
N LYS A 348 23.55 2.10 10.14
CA LYS A 348 23.61 2.08 11.63
C LYS A 348 24.18 3.36 12.25
N LYS A 349 24.92 4.17 11.48
CA LYS A 349 25.49 5.44 11.96
C LYS A 349 24.56 6.64 11.71
N ILE A 350 23.53 6.48 10.88
CA ILE A 350 22.58 7.56 10.53
C ILE A 350 21.54 7.71 11.63
N CYS A 351 20.71 6.69 11.85
CA CYS A 351 19.77 6.65 12.96
C CYS A 351 20.41 5.99 14.18
N THR A 352 21.09 6.77 15.01
CA THR A 352 21.80 6.26 16.20
C THR A 352 20.84 5.55 17.17
N ASN A 353 21.24 4.40 17.71
CA ASN A 353 20.47 3.55 18.62
C ASN A 353 19.22 2.88 18.02
N MET A 354 19.15 2.81 16.68
CA MET A 354 18.08 2.12 15.97
C MET A 354 18.64 0.89 15.26
N ASP A 355 17.86 -0.20 15.27
CA ASP A 355 18.18 -1.36 14.45
C ASP A 355 18.05 -1.03 12.95
N VAL A 356 18.76 -1.79 12.13
CA VAL A 356 18.68 -1.68 10.66
C VAL A 356 18.12 -2.98 10.12
N ILE A 357 17.13 -2.87 9.22
CA ILE A 357 16.59 -3.97 8.44
C ILE A 357 16.80 -3.68 6.96
N ASN A 358 17.36 -4.67 6.25
CA ASN A 358 17.55 -4.61 4.82
C ASN A 358 16.31 -5.20 4.16
N LEU A 359 15.43 -4.34 3.66
CA LEU A 359 14.10 -4.72 3.23
C LEU A 359 14.05 -5.23 1.80
N GLU A 360 15.08 -5.00 0.99
CA GLU A 360 15.27 -5.61 -0.32
C GLU A 360 16.75 -5.75 -0.64
N THR A 361 17.17 -6.95 -1.04
CA THR A 361 18.52 -7.19 -1.55
C THR A 361 18.53 -8.37 -2.51
N GLY A 362 19.38 -8.30 -3.53
CA GLY A 362 19.45 -9.38 -4.50
C GLY A 362 20.48 -9.13 -5.59
N TRP A 363 20.40 -9.94 -6.64
CA TRP A 363 21.20 -9.78 -7.84
C TRP A 363 20.41 -10.30 -9.06
N PRO A 364 20.40 -9.59 -10.19
CA PRO A 364 19.66 -10.01 -11.37
C PRO A 364 20.33 -11.17 -12.12
N SER A 365 19.51 -12.10 -12.61
CA SER A 365 19.96 -13.26 -13.38
C SER A 365 20.19 -12.99 -14.87
N LYS A 366 19.74 -11.83 -15.36
CA LYS A 366 19.83 -11.39 -16.75
C LYS A 366 19.72 -9.87 -16.85
N GLY A 367 20.24 -9.31 -17.94
CA GLY A 367 20.21 -7.88 -18.27
C GLY A 367 21.57 -7.44 -18.81
N ASN A 368 21.88 -6.16 -18.65
CA ASN A 368 23.15 -5.55 -19.01
C ASN A 368 24.01 -5.32 -17.77
N ALA A 369 25.33 -5.32 -17.95
CA ALA A 369 26.26 -5.03 -16.87
C ALA A 369 26.23 -3.54 -16.47
N ASN A 370 26.32 -3.28 -15.17
CA ASN A 370 26.62 -1.98 -14.61
C ASN A 370 28.08 -1.99 -14.14
N GLY A 371 29.01 -1.61 -15.02
CA GLY A 371 30.45 -1.70 -14.73
C GLY A 371 30.89 -3.14 -14.42
N ALA A 372 31.40 -3.37 -13.22
CA ALA A 372 31.81 -4.68 -12.70
C ALA A 372 30.63 -5.55 -12.20
N ALA A 373 29.46 -4.96 -11.99
CA ALA A 373 28.25 -5.68 -11.62
C ALA A 373 27.61 -6.31 -12.86
N VAL A 374 27.95 -7.58 -13.11
CA VAL A 374 27.45 -8.35 -14.25
C VAL A 374 26.25 -9.22 -13.83
N PRO A 375 25.08 -9.10 -14.48
CA PRO A 375 23.96 -9.99 -14.24
C PRO A 375 24.22 -11.37 -14.84
N GLY A 376 23.66 -12.42 -14.23
CA GLY A 376 23.81 -13.78 -14.74
C GLY A 376 23.35 -14.82 -13.72
N ALA A 377 23.04 -16.03 -14.17
CA ALA A 377 22.57 -17.09 -13.25
C ALA A 377 23.65 -17.51 -12.25
N THR A 378 24.91 -17.63 -12.70
CA THR A 378 26.05 -17.98 -11.84
C THR A 378 26.40 -16.84 -10.89
N GLU A 379 26.33 -15.61 -11.40
CA GLU A 379 26.58 -14.37 -10.68
C GLU A 379 25.52 -14.16 -9.61
N GLN A 380 24.24 -14.35 -9.93
CA GLN A 380 23.14 -14.32 -8.97
C GLN A 380 23.33 -15.36 -7.87
N ALA A 381 23.64 -16.61 -8.21
CA ALA A 381 23.90 -17.65 -7.21
C ALA A 381 25.06 -17.26 -6.26
N THR A 382 26.13 -16.70 -6.83
CA THR A 382 27.31 -16.24 -6.07
C THR A 382 26.95 -15.09 -5.13
N ALA A 383 26.24 -14.07 -5.63
CA ALA A 383 25.85 -12.90 -4.87
C ALA A 383 24.85 -13.25 -3.76
N ILE A 384 23.80 -14.02 -4.07
CA ILE A 384 22.80 -14.44 -3.08
C ILE A 384 23.46 -15.24 -1.96
N LYS A 385 24.39 -16.16 -2.28
CA LYS A 385 25.16 -16.87 -1.26
C LYS A 385 25.94 -15.91 -0.34
N GLY A 386 26.70 -14.97 -0.93
CA GLY A 386 27.49 -14.01 -0.16
C GLY A 386 26.64 -13.10 0.73
N ILE A 387 25.50 -12.63 0.22
CA ILE A 387 24.54 -11.80 0.97
C ILE A 387 23.93 -12.60 2.13
N ARG A 388 23.51 -13.84 1.91
CA ARG A 388 23.01 -14.73 2.97
C ARG A 388 24.01 -14.90 4.09
N GLU A 389 25.26 -15.22 3.76
CA GLU A 389 26.32 -15.44 4.75
C GLU A 389 26.69 -14.16 5.53
N SER A 390 26.52 -12.98 4.93
CA SER A 390 26.98 -11.71 5.50
C SER A 390 25.90 -10.95 6.27
N VAL A 391 24.67 -10.92 5.75
CA VAL A 391 23.55 -10.11 6.28
C VAL A 391 22.19 -10.84 6.23
N GLY A 392 22.15 -12.14 5.92
CA GLY A 392 20.89 -12.87 5.70
C GLY A 392 19.90 -12.89 6.88
N GLU A 393 20.38 -12.70 8.11
CA GLU A 393 19.54 -12.67 9.32
C GLU A 393 18.68 -11.40 9.44
N LEU A 394 19.06 -10.32 8.75
CA LEU A 394 18.37 -9.02 8.74
C LEU A 394 17.89 -8.60 7.33
N SER A 395 18.03 -9.48 6.34
CA SER A 395 17.76 -9.20 4.94
C SER A 395 16.50 -9.91 4.41
N VAL A 396 15.72 -9.17 3.65
CA VAL A 396 14.65 -9.71 2.80
C VAL A 396 15.18 -9.81 1.37
N PHE A 397 15.14 -11.00 0.79
CA PHE A 397 15.66 -11.26 -0.54
C PHE A 397 14.66 -10.86 -1.63
N PHE A 398 15.18 -10.20 -2.65
CA PHE A 398 14.44 -9.70 -3.80
C PHE A 398 14.85 -10.50 -5.06
N SER A 399 13.96 -11.29 -5.67
CA SER A 399 12.55 -11.55 -5.29
C SER A 399 12.18 -13.04 -5.43
N TYR A 400 10.95 -13.43 -5.06
CA TYR A 400 10.49 -14.83 -5.17
C TYR A 400 10.63 -15.36 -6.61
N ALA A 401 10.12 -14.61 -7.59
CA ALA A 401 10.14 -14.98 -9.00
C ALA A 401 10.39 -13.75 -9.87
N ASN A 402 10.77 -13.97 -11.13
CA ASN A 402 10.92 -12.91 -12.12
C ASN A 402 9.59 -12.17 -12.34
N ASP A 403 9.66 -10.86 -12.44
CA ASP A 403 8.51 -9.96 -12.62
C ASP A 403 8.50 -9.39 -14.04
N LEU A 404 8.14 -10.22 -15.03
CA LEU A 404 8.25 -9.85 -16.45
C LEU A 404 7.29 -8.72 -16.89
N TRP A 405 6.41 -8.28 -16.00
CA TRP A 405 5.47 -7.18 -16.22
C TRP A 405 6.08 -5.80 -15.92
N LYS A 406 7.20 -5.74 -15.18
CA LYS A 406 7.87 -4.49 -14.84
C LYS A 406 8.50 -3.82 -16.05
N ASP A 407 8.65 -2.50 -15.98
CA ASP A 407 9.53 -1.79 -16.90
C ASP A 407 10.96 -2.34 -16.75
N PRO A 408 11.69 -2.62 -17.84
CA PRO A 408 13.03 -3.20 -17.77
C PRO A 408 14.08 -2.39 -16.99
N GLY A 409 13.88 -1.07 -16.84
CA GLY A 409 14.84 -0.17 -16.22
C GLY A 409 16.09 0.08 -17.07
N GLU A 410 17.02 0.88 -16.54
CA GLU A 410 18.23 1.33 -17.25
C GLU A 410 19.11 0.16 -17.76
N TYR A 411 19.22 -0.89 -16.96
CA TYR A 411 20.09 -2.04 -17.26
C TYR A 411 19.33 -3.25 -17.82
N ASP A 412 18.02 -3.17 -18.11
CA ASP A 412 17.20 -4.32 -18.55
C ASP A 412 17.24 -5.49 -17.52
N VAL A 413 17.25 -5.14 -16.22
CA VAL A 413 17.40 -6.10 -15.11
C VAL A 413 16.14 -6.29 -14.29
N GLU A 414 15.23 -5.31 -14.28
CA GLU A 414 14.07 -5.26 -13.37
C GLU A 414 13.12 -6.45 -13.49
N GLN A 415 13.15 -7.13 -14.63
CA GLN A 415 12.34 -8.31 -14.91
C GLN A 415 12.97 -9.62 -14.40
N TYR A 416 14.21 -9.63 -13.91
CA TYR A 416 15.04 -10.84 -13.78
C TYR A 416 15.64 -11.09 -12.39
N TRP A 417 15.00 -10.60 -11.32
CA TRP A 417 15.48 -10.71 -9.94
C TRP A 417 15.02 -11.96 -9.17
N GLY A 418 14.16 -12.80 -9.76
CA GLY A 418 13.68 -14.02 -9.13
C GLY A 418 14.82 -14.94 -8.68
N CYS A 419 14.83 -15.33 -7.40
CA CYS A 419 15.96 -16.01 -6.78
C CYS A 419 15.59 -17.15 -5.82
N ILE A 420 14.31 -17.58 -5.77
CA ILE A 420 13.88 -18.65 -4.85
C ILE A 420 14.65 -19.96 -5.02
N ASP A 421 15.12 -20.25 -6.23
CA ASP A 421 15.89 -21.46 -6.55
C ASP A 421 17.33 -21.44 -6.00
N GLN A 422 17.79 -20.30 -5.46
CA GLN A 422 19.11 -20.14 -4.83
C GLN A 422 19.13 -20.50 -3.33
N PHE A 423 17.97 -20.91 -2.78
CA PHE A 423 17.77 -21.30 -1.38
C PHE A 423 17.50 -22.79 -1.28
#